data_AF-A0A1X0RC98-F1
#
_entry.id   AF-A0A1X0RC98-F1
#
_cell.length_a   1.000
_cell.length_b   1.000
_cell.length_c   1.000
_cell.angle_alpha   90.00
_cell.angle_beta   90.00
_cell.angle_gamma   90.00
#
_symmetry.space_group_name_H-M   'P 1'
#
loop_
_entity.id
_entity.type
_entity.pdbx_description
1 polymer ?
#
loop_
_entity_poly.entity_id
_entity_poly.type
_entity_poly.pdbx_seq_one_letter_code
_entity_poly.pdbx_strand_id
1 'polypeptide(L)'
;MKLIIAFIAKDAEMQAAIEHVQKQLDVAKKSWKEYEQRALIAEAALEKYQQGVEKTERYEKEIKEKNLLIGKLRHEAIILNEHLVEAMRKLKEEANEDSVDRQLISNLLIGFLNTPRGDRKRYDILTIIANVLHLTEEEKEQIGLLRPKQSLGSPPPTAIEQPVTESFTDAWISFLLKESSPLRRNRSAVTLSSTENHIDL
;
A
#
# COMPACT_ATOMS: atom_id res chain seq x y z
N MET A 1 1.43 -48.28 -105.77
CA MET A 1 2.59 -47.61 -105.13
C MET A 1 2.21 -46.25 -104.54
N LYS A 2 1.67 -45.28 -105.32
CA LYS A 2 1.28 -43.94 -104.80
C LYS A 2 0.27 -43.95 -103.63
N LEU A 3 -0.72 -44.84 -103.66
CA LEU A 3 -1.76 -44.92 -102.61
C LEU A 3 -1.21 -45.39 -101.24
N ILE A 4 -0.25 -46.31 -101.28
CA ILE A 4 0.40 -46.86 -100.07
C ILE A 4 1.27 -45.78 -99.41
N ILE A 5 2.00 -45.01 -100.22
CA ILE A 5 2.83 -43.90 -99.72
C ILE A 5 1.95 -42.81 -99.08
N ALA A 6 0.81 -42.47 -99.68
CA ALA A 6 -0.12 -41.49 -99.11
C ALA A 6 -0.74 -41.97 -97.78
N PHE A 7 -1.06 -43.26 -97.67
CA PHE A 7 -1.56 -43.85 -96.43
C PHE A 7 -0.50 -43.80 -95.31
N ILE A 8 0.75 -44.18 -95.62
CA ILE A 8 1.87 -44.13 -94.67
C ILE A 8 2.14 -42.69 -94.21
N ALA A 9 2.11 -41.72 -95.12
CA ALA A 9 2.31 -40.31 -94.78
C ALA A 9 1.22 -39.78 -93.83
N LYS A 10 -0.04 -40.13 -94.08
CA LYS A 10 -1.18 -39.74 -93.23
C LYS A 10 -1.14 -40.42 -91.87
N ASP A 11 -0.72 -41.68 -91.79
CA ASP A 11 -0.58 -42.40 -90.52
C ASP A 11 0.57 -41.80 -89.67
N ALA A 12 1.69 -41.44 -90.31
CA ALA A 12 2.80 -40.74 -89.64
C ALA A 12 2.39 -39.35 -89.13
N GLU A 13 1.60 -38.59 -89.91
CA GLU A 13 1.06 -37.29 -89.49
C GLU A 13 0.08 -37.43 -88.32
N MET A 14 -0.78 -38.46 -88.35
CA MET A 14 -1.70 -38.77 -87.25
C MET A 14 -0.95 -39.16 -85.97
N GLN A 15 0.10 -39.99 -86.08
CA GLN A 15 0.95 -40.34 -84.95
C GLN A 15 1.67 -39.12 -84.38
N ALA A 16 2.19 -38.22 -85.22
CA ALA A 16 2.81 -36.98 -84.76
C ALA A 16 1.82 -36.05 -84.04
N ALA A 17 0.57 -35.98 -84.51
CA ALA A 17 -0.48 -35.21 -83.85
C ALA A 17 -0.87 -35.81 -82.48
N ILE A 18 -0.99 -37.13 -82.39
CA ILE A 18 -1.25 -37.84 -81.13
C ILE A 18 -0.12 -37.59 -80.13
N GLU A 19 1.13 -37.70 -80.56
CA GLU A 19 2.31 -37.46 -79.72
C GLU A 19 2.35 -36.00 -79.23
N HIS A 20 2.03 -35.05 -80.09
CA HIS A 20 1.95 -33.63 -79.72
C HIS A 20 0.87 -33.37 -78.66
N VAL A 21 -0.33 -33.93 -78.83
CA VAL A 21 -1.43 -33.79 -77.85
C VAL A 21 -1.06 -34.47 -76.53
N GLN A 22 -0.41 -35.63 -76.55
CA GLN A 22 0.08 -36.29 -75.34
C GLN A 22 1.11 -35.43 -74.60
N LYS A 23 2.07 -34.82 -75.32
CA LYS A 23 3.02 -33.88 -74.71
C LYS A 23 2.32 -32.67 -74.09
N GLN A 24 1.34 -32.08 -74.76
CA GLN A 24 0.58 -30.96 -74.20
C GLN A 24 -0.22 -31.38 -72.96
N LEU A 25 -0.79 -32.58 -72.97
CA LEU A 25 -1.54 -33.14 -71.85
C LEU A 25 -0.62 -33.42 -70.64
N ASP A 26 0.59 -33.90 -70.86
CA ASP A 26 1.57 -34.11 -69.79
C ASP A 26 2.08 -32.80 -69.20
N VAL A 27 2.33 -31.78 -70.04
CA VAL A 27 2.68 -30.43 -69.58
C VAL A 27 1.54 -29.82 -68.76
N ALA A 28 0.29 -29.94 -69.23
CA ALA A 28 -0.88 -29.43 -68.52
C ALA A 28 -1.10 -30.16 -67.18
N LYS A 29 -0.89 -31.48 -67.12
CA LYS A 29 -0.95 -32.24 -65.87
C LYS A 29 0.12 -31.82 -64.88
N LYS A 30 1.34 -31.55 -65.36
CA LYS A 30 2.44 -31.09 -64.52
C LYS A 30 2.14 -29.72 -63.92
N SER A 31 1.73 -28.76 -64.75
CA SER A 31 1.38 -27.41 -64.27
C SER A 31 0.18 -27.44 -63.33
N TRP A 32 -0.83 -28.29 -63.60
CA TRP A 32 -1.96 -28.48 -62.69
C TRP A 32 -1.52 -28.93 -61.29
N LYS A 33 -0.64 -29.94 -61.19
CA LYS A 33 -0.08 -30.38 -59.90
C LYS A 33 0.71 -29.28 -59.18
N GLU A 34 1.49 -28.49 -59.92
CA GLU A 34 2.24 -27.37 -59.34
C GLU A 34 1.29 -26.29 -58.78
N TYR A 35 0.20 -26.00 -59.48
CA TYR A 35 -0.82 -25.06 -58.99
C TYR A 35 -1.60 -25.62 -57.80
N GLU A 36 -1.96 -26.89 -57.80
CA GLU A 36 -2.61 -27.57 -56.68
C GLU A 36 -1.72 -27.50 -55.42
N GLN A 37 -0.44 -27.84 -55.56
CA GLN A 37 0.50 -27.74 -54.45
C GLN A 37 0.66 -26.30 -53.94
N ARG A 38 0.70 -25.31 -54.85
CA ARG A 38 0.78 -23.89 -54.47
C ARG A 38 -0.48 -23.43 -53.75
N ALA A 39 -1.66 -23.88 -54.19
CA ALA A 39 -2.93 -23.57 -53.55
C ALA A 39 -2.96 -24.13 -52.12
N LEU A 40 -2.59 -25.40 -51.94
CA LEU A 40 -2.52 -26.03 -50.61
C LEU A 40 -1.57 -25.31 -49.66
N ILE A 41 -0.39 -24.89 -50.14
CA ILE A 41 0.56 -24.11 -49.34
C ILE A 41 -0.02 -22.74 -48.95
N ALA A 42 -0.69 -22.07 -49.90
CA ALA A 42 -1.30 -20.77 -49.66
C ALA A 42 -2.45 -20.87 -48.64
N GLU A 43 -3.30 -21.90 -48.73
CA GLU A 43 -4.38 -22.17 -47.79
C GLU A 43 -3.84 -22.47 -46.38
N ALA A 44 -2.81 -23.33 -46.27
CA ALA A 44 -2.17 -23.62 -44.99
C ALA A 44 -1.51 -22.37 -44.36
N ALA A 45 -0.95 -21.48 -45.18
CA ALA A 45 -0.42 -20.20 -44.69
C ALA A 45 -1.55 -19.28 -44.22
N LEU A 46 -2.64 -19.20 -44.98
CA LEU A 46 -3.82 -18.39 -44.64
C LEU A 46 -4.43 -18.82 -43.31
N GLU A 47 -4.59 -20.12 -43.07
CA GLU A 47 -5.09 -20.64 -41.80
C GLU A 47 -4.18 -20.24 -40.63
N LYS A 48 -2.85 -20.32 -40.80
CA LYS A 48 -1.88 -19.86 -39.78
C LYS A 48 -2.02 -18.37 -39.50
N TYR A 49 -2.20 -17.55 -40.53
CA TYR A 49 -2.40 -16.11 -40.36
C TYR A 49 -3.72 -15.81 -39.65
N GLN A 50 -4.81 -16.51 -40.00
CA GLN A 50 -6.10 -16.38 -39.31
C GLN A 50 -5.99 -16.69 -37.82
N GLN A 51 -5.34 -17.80 -37.45
CA GLN A 51 -5.07 -18.13 -36.06
C GLN A 51 -4.21 -17.07 -35.36
N GLY A 52 -3.26 -16.47 -36.07
CA GLY A 52 -2.44 -15.35 -35.59
C GLY A 52 -3.26 -14.09 -35.33
N VAL A 53 -4.18 -13.75 -36.24
CA VAL A 53 -5.11 -12.61 -36.10
C VAL A 53 -6.00 -12.80 -34.88
N GLU A 54 -6.63 -13.98 -34.72
CA GLU A 54 -7.48 -14.26 -33.55
C GLU A 54 -6.73 -14.12 -32.23
N LYS A 55 -5.49 -14.62 -32.16
CA LYS A 55 -4.63 -14.45 -30.97
C LYS A 55 -4.31 -12.98 -30.73
N THR A 56 -4.02 -12.23 -31.79
CA THR A 56 -3.70 -10.81 -31.71
C THR A 56 -4.89 -10.01 -31.18
N GLU A 57 -6.11 -10.28 -31.66
CA GLU A 57 -7.33 -9.64 -31.14
C GLU A 57 -7.58 -9.95 -29.66
N ARG A 58 -7.31 -11.19 -29.22
CA ARG A 58 -7.39 -11.58 -27.80
C ARG A 58 -6.38 -10.81 -26.96
N TYR A 59 -5.13 -10.73 -27.40
CA TYR A 59 -4.09 -9.98 -26.71
C TYR A 59 -4.37 -8.47 -26.69
N GLU A 60 -4.94 -7.91 -27.75
CA GLU A 60 -5.32 -6.49 -27.77
C GLU A 60 -6.38 -6.18 -26.71
N LYS A 61 -7.38 -7.06 -26.54
CA LYS A 61 -8.39 -6.93 -25.48
C LYS A 61 -7.75 -7.03 -24.08
N GLU A 62 -6.91 -8.04 -23.87
CA GLU A 62 -6.21 -8.24 -22.58
C GLU A 62 -5.30 -7.05 -22.22
N ILE A 63 -4.60 -6.48 -23.21
CA ILE A 63 -3.77 -5.28 -23.03
C ILE A 63 -4.63 -4.08 -22.63
N LYS A 64 -5.79 -3.87 -23.27
CA LYS A 64 -6.71 -2.79 -22.92
C LYS A 64 -7.23 -2.93 -21.49
N GLU A 65 -7.62 -4.14 -21.09
CA GLU A 65 -8.07 -4.44 -19.72
C GLU A 65 -6.97 -4.21 -18.68
N LYS A 66 -5.76 -4.69 -18.94
CA LYS A 66 -4.60 -4.48 -18.07
C LYS A 66 -4.22 -3.01 -17.96
N ASN A 67 -4.26 -2.25 -19.06
CA ASN A 67 -4.01 -0.82 -19.04
C ASN A 67 -5.05 -0.06 -18.20
N LEU A 68 -6.33 -0.45 -18.27
CA LEU A 68 -7.37 0.13 -17.43
C LEU A 68 -7.12 -0.17 -15.94
N LEU A 69 -6.72 -1.40 -15.61
CA LEU A 69 -6.37 -1.78 -14.24
C LEU A 69 -5.16 -0.99 -13.72
N ILE A 70 -4.11 -0.85 -14.54
CA ILE A 70 -2.94 -0.02 -14.21
C ILE A 70 -3.38 1.42 -13.92
N GLY A 71 -4.29 1.98 -14.72
CA GLY A 71 -4.85 3.32 -14.49
C GLY A 71 -5.54 3.44 -13.13
N LYS A 72 -6.39 2.46 -12.77
CA LYS A 72 -7.07 2.43 -11.46
C LYS A 72 -6.09 2.35 -10.30
N LEU A 73 -5.16 1.41 -10.36
CA LEU A 73 -4.15 1.22 -9.30
C LEU A 73 -3.24 2.44 -9.15
N ARG A 74 -2.89 3.12 -10.24
CA ARG A 74 -2.15 4.38 -10.17
C ARG A 74 -2.95 5.48 -9.48
N HIS A 75 -4.23 5.61 -9.78
CA HIS A 75 -5.09 6.59 -9.12
C HIS A 75 -5.24 6.30 -7.62
N GLU A 76 -5.48 5.03 -7.25
CA GLU A 76 -5.54 4.60 -5.85
C GLU A 76 -4.22 4.87 -5.10
N ALA A 77 -3.07 4.61 -5.73
CA ALA A 77 -1.76 4.90 -5.14
C ALA A 77 -1.55 6.40 -4.92
N ILE A 78 -2.02 7.25 -5.84
CA ILE A 78 -1.96 8.71 -5.69
C ILE A 78 -2.82 9.15 -4.51
N ILE A 79 -4.09 8.71 -4.44
CA ILE A 79 -5.00 9.03 -3.33
C ILE A 79 -4.41 8.58 -1.99
N LEU A 80 -3.87 7.37 -1.92
CA LEU A 80 -3.28 6.86 -0.68
C LEU A 80 -2.07 7.70 -0.25
N ASN A 81 -1.26 8.16 -1.19
CA ASN A 81 -0.14 9.05 -0.90
C ASN A 81 -0.62 10.42 -0.41
N GLU A 82 -1.68 10.97 -0.99
CA GLU A 82 -2.32 12.21 -0.52
C GLU A 82 -2.80 12.05 0.94
N HIS A 83 -3.50 10.96 1.25
CA HIS A 83 -3.96 10.67 2.61
C HIS A 83 -2.79 10.54 3.59
N LEU A 84 -1.69 9.91 3.18
CA LEU A 84 -0.49 9.78 4.00
C LEU A 84 0.17 11.14 4.27
N VAL A 85 0.30 11.97 3.24
CA VAL A 85 0.85 13.32 3.37
C VAL A 85 -0.03 14.17 4.28
N GLU A 86 -1.35 14.07 4.15
CA GLU A 86 -2.29 14.80 5.00
C GLU A 86 -2.22 14.34 6.46
N ALA A 87 -2.15 13.03 6.71
CA ALA A 87 -1.98 12.48 8.05
C ALA A 87 -0.65 12.92 8.68
N MET A 88 0.45 12.89 7.92
CA MET A 88 1.76 13.37 8.38
C MET A 88 1.75 14.87 8.69
N ARG A 89 1.08 15.68 7.85
CA ARG A 89 0.93 17.12 8.08
C ARG A 89 0.19 17.38 9.39
N LYS A 90 -0.94 16.69 9.59
CA LYS A 90 -1.76 16.82 10.79
C LYS A 90 -0.98 16.42 12.05
N LEU A 91 -0.24 15.32 12.01
CA LEU A 91 0.62 14.90 13.14
C LEU A 91 1.70 15.94 13.45
N LYS A 92 2.28 16.58 12.44
CA LYS A 92 3.28 17.64 12.65
C LYS A 92 2.67 18.89 13.27
N GLU A 93 1.45 19.26 12.87
CA GLU A 93 0.70 20.37 13.47
C GLU A 93 0.41 20.07 14.94
N GLU A 94 -0.15 18.90 15.25
CA GLU A 94 -0.41 18.44 16.63
C GLU A 94 0.87 18.42 17.49
N ALA A 95 1.97 17.86 16.98
CA ALA A 95 3.25 17.83 17.72
C ALA A 95 3.87 19.22 17.95
N ASN A 96 3.67 20.16 17.02
CA ASN A 96 4.12 21.54 17.18
C ASN A 96 3.29 22.27 18.24
N GLU A 97 1.96 22.12 18.21
CA GLU A 97 1.06 22.67 19.24
C GLU A 97 1.49 22.19 20.63
N ASP A 98 1.69 20.87 20.81
CA ASP A 98 2.17 20.30 22.08
C ASP A 98 3.50 20.92 22.56
N SER A 99 4.43 21.18 21.63
CA SER A 99 5.75 21.76 21.96
C SER A 99 5.66 23.22 22.40
N VAL A 100 4.76 23.99 21.77
CA VAL A 100 4.51 25.41 22.10
C VAL A 100 3.81 25.49 23.45
N ASP A 101 2.80 24.66 23.68
CA ASP A 101 2.08 24.59 24.95
C ASP A 101 3.02 24.23 26.10
N ARG A 102 3.93 23.26 25.90
CA ARG A 102 4.96 22.91 26.89
C ARG A 102 5.87 24.09 27.24
N GLN A 103 6.31 24.87 26.25
CA GLN A 103 7.15 26.05 26.48
C GLN A 103 6.38 27.17 27.20
N LEU A 104 5.14 27.42 26.78
CA LEU A 104 4.27 28.42 27.41
C LEU A 104 3.99 28.08 28.87
N ILE A 105 3.57 26.85 29.15
CA ILE A 105 3.30 26.36 30.51
C ILE A 105 4.56 26.47 31.36
N SER A 106 5.72 26.04 30.85
CA SER A 106 6.99 26.16 31.58
C SER A 106 7.28 27.61 31.99
N ASN A 107 7.08 28.57 31.10
CA ASN A 107 7.27 29.99 31.39
C ASN A 107 6.26 30.53 32.41
N LEU A 108 4.98 30.15 32.28
CA LEU A 108 3.94 30.52 33.24
C LEU A 108 4.23 29.94 34.64
N LEU A 109 4.74 28.71 34.71
CA LEU A 109 5.07 28.04 35.97
C LEU A 109 6.28 28.70 36.66
N ILE A 110 7.30 29.09 35.89
CA ILE A 110 8.43 29.88 36.40
C ILE A 110 7.93 31.25 36.93
N GLY A 111 7.07 31.92 36.18
CA GLY A 111 6.44 33.18 36.60
C GLY A 111 5.63 33.04 37.90
N PHE A 112 4.87 31.96 38.02
CA PHE A 112 4.10 31.64 39.22
C PHE A 112 4.99 31.42 40.45
N LEU A 113 6.10 30.69 40.30
CA LEU A 113 7.02 30.40 41.41
C LEU A 113 7.80 31.65 41.87
N ASN A 114 8.17 32.54 40.94
CA ASN A 114 8.86 33.79 41.25
C ASN A 114 7.94 34.87 41.85
N THR A 115 6.62 34.73 41.73
CA THR A 115 5.66 35.71 42.26
C THR A 115 5.45 35.51 43.78
N PRO A 116 5.60 36.57 44.61
CA PRO A 116 5.42 36.49 46.05
C PRO A 116 4.06 35.88 46.47
N ARG A 117 4.06 35.12 47.57
CA ARG A 117 2.85 34.49 48.11
C ARG A 117 1.89 35.58 48.62
N GLY A 118 0.74 35.74 47.97
CA GLY A 118 -0.31 36.71 48.33
C GLY A 118 -0.65 37.76 47.27
N ASP A 119 0.08 37.81 46.14
CA ASP A 119 -0.22 38.75 45.05
C ASP A 119 -1.40 38.25 44.18
N ARG A 120 -2.30 39.16 43.80
CA ARG A 120 -3.44 38.88 42.89
C ARG A 120 -2.96 38.31 41.55
N LYS A 121 -1.79 38.77 41.10
CA LYS A 121 -1.14 38.29 39.87
C LYS A 121 -0.87 36.79 39.87
N ARG A 122 -0.62 36.20 41.04
CA ARG A 122 -0.37 34.76 41.17
C ARG A 122 -1.62 33.94 40.87
N TYR A 123 -2.80 34.44 41.26
CA TYR A 123 -4.08 33.82 40.96
C TYR A 123 -4.42 33.94 39.47
N ASP A 124 -4.14 35.09 38.86
CA ASP A 124 -4.35 35.32 37.43
C ASP A 124 -3.48 34.35 36.59
N ILE A 125 -2.20 34.18 36.95
CA ILE A 125 -1.29 33.21 36.30
C ILE A 125 -1.82 31.78 36.47
N LEU A 126 -2.29 31.41 37.67
CA LEU A 126 -2.83 30.07 37.92
C LEU A 126 -4.12 29.80 37.11
N THR A 127 -4.96 30.83 36.93
CA THR A 127 -6.17 30.76 36.10
C THR A 127 -5.82 30.53 34.64
N ILE A 128 -4.80 31.23 34.14
CA ILE A 128 -4.33 31.07 32.76
C ILE A 128 -3.75 29.66 32.55
N ILE A 129 -2.92 29.17 33.47
CA ILE A 129 -2.40 27.79 33.43
C ILE A 129 -3.55 26.78 33.39
N ALA A 130 -4.56 26.94 34.25
CA ALA A 130 -5.71 26.04 34.29
C ALA A 130 -6.52 26.01 32.99
N ASN A 131 -6.62 27.16 32.30
CA ASN A 131 -7.30 27.25 31.02
C ASN A 131 -6.48 26.64 29.87
N VAL A 132 -5.16 26.85 29.86
CA VAL A 132 -4.24 26.30 28.84
C VAL A 132 -4.13 24.78 28.96
N LEU A 133 -4.07 24.25 30.19
CA LEU A 133 -4.03 22.79 30.44
C LEU A 133 -5.41 22.11 30.39
N HIS A 134 -6.48 22.86 30.09
CA HIS A 134 -7.85 22.35 30.12
C HIS A 134 -8.19 21.59 31.41
N LEU A 135 -7.72 22.09 32.57
CA LEU A 135 -7.92 21.42 33.85
C LEU A 135 -9.40 21.23 34.15
N THR A 136 -9.73 20.05 34.64
CA THR A 136 -11.06 19.71 35.13
C THR A 136 -11.38 20.50 36.41
N GLU A 137 -12.67 20.62 36.74
CA GLU A 137 -13.11 21.38 37.93
C GLU A 137 -12.48 20.81 39.23
N GLU A 138 -12.27 19.49 39.30
CA GLU A 138 -11.63 18.80 40.42
C GLU A 138 -10.14 19.20 40.58
N GLU A 139 -9.41 19.31 39.47
CA GLU A 139 -8.00 19.73 39.46
C GLU A 139 -7.88 21.22 39.81
N LYS A 140 -8.85 22.05 39.40
CA LYS A 140 -8.93 23.48 39.77
C LYS A 140 -9.16 23.69 41.27
N GLU A 141 -9.90 22.80 41.92
CA GLU A 141 -10.05 22.77 43.38
C GLU A 141 -8.73 22.39 44.07
N GLN A 142 -8.01 21.38 43.56
CA GLN A 142 -6.74 20.91 44.13
C GLN A 142 -5.62 21.95 44.06
N ILE A 143 -5.54 22.73 42.98
CA ILE A 143 -4.56 23.82 42.85
C ILE A 143 -4.97 25.08 43.64
N GLY A 144 -6.15 25.08 44.28
CA GLY A 144 -6.66 26.18 45.08
C GLY A 144 -7.18 27.37 44.27
N LEU A 145 -7.53 27.15 42.99
CA LEU A 145 -8.21 28.15 42.16
C LEU A 145 -9.66 28.31 42.59
N LEU A 146 -10.31 27.19 42.92
CA LEU A 146 -11.66 27.14 43.46
C LEU A 146 -11.56 26.88 44.97
N ARG A 147 -12.13 27.78 45.77
CA ARG A 147 -12.35 27.49 47.19
C ARG A 147 -13.42 26.39 47.22
N PRO A 148 -13.18 25.25 47.90
CA PRO A 148 -14.20 24.21 48.02
C PRO A 148 -15.48 24.88 48.51
N LYS A 149 -16.59 24.61 47.83
CA LYS A 149 -17.92 25.06 48.27
C LYS A 149 -18.25 24.33 49.56
N GLN A 150 -17.64 24.78 50.65
CA GLN A 150 -18.04 24.43 51.99
C GLN A 150 -19.41 25.08 52.18
N SER A 151 -20.44 24.24 52.03
CA SER A 151 -21.81 24.56 52.39
C SER A 151 -21.80 25.28 53.72
N LEU A 152 -22.22 26.55 53.68
CA LEU A 152 -22.32 27.44 54.82
C LEU A 152 -23.34 26.85 55.82
N GLY A 153 -22.87 26.17 56.86
CA GLY A 153 -23.75 25.68 57.93
C GLY A 153 -23.15 24.62 58.85
N SER A 154 -22.37 25.05 59.86
CA SER A 154 -22.34 24.56 61.27
C SER A 154 -20.93 24.64 61.90
N PRO A 155 -20.83 24.89 63.23
CA PRO A 155 -19.58 25.25 63.93
C PRO A 155 -18.80 24.01 64.44
N PRO A 156 -17.57 24.17 64.99
CA PRO A 156 -16.53 23.15 64.94
C PRO A 156 -16.63 22.13 66.08
N PRO A 157 -16.02 20.95 65.89
CA PRO A 157 -15.38 20.26 67.00
C PRO A 157 -13.89 19.95 66.71
N THR A 158 -13.08 20.21 67.73
CA THR A 158 -11.91 19.43 68.19
C THR A 158 -11.00 18.74 67.18
N ALA A 159 -9.80 19.30 67.06
CA ALA A 159 -8.49 18.67 67.12
C ALA A 159 -8.39 17.12 66.99
N ILE A 160 -7.48 16.73 66.07
CA ILE A 160 -6.67 15.50 66.03
C ILE A 160 -7.31 14.30 65.31
N GLU A 161 -7.05 14.20 63.99
CA GLU A 161 -6.33 13.09 63.34
C GLU A 161 -6.44 13.29 61.82
N GLN A 162 -5.39 13.83 61.21
CA GLN A 162 -5.23 13.77 59.76
C GLN A 162 -4.91 12.30 59.41
N PRO A 163 -5.69 11.62 58.56
CA PRO A 163 -5.15 10.47 57.86
C PRO A 163 -4.03 11.02 56.97
N VAL A 164 -2.78 10.69 57.32
CA VAL A 164 -1.61 11.03 56.51
C VAL A 164 -1.83 10.33 55.18
N THR A 165 -2.38 11.05 54.20
CA THR A 165 -2.32 10.65 52.81
C THR A 165 -0.83 10.50 52.53
N GLU A 166 -0.40 9.27 52.23
CA GLU A 166 0.97 8.97 51.86
C GLU A 166 1.42 10.04 50.88
N SER A 167 2.36 10.87 51.35
CA SER A 167 2.80 12.05 50.62
C SER A 167 3.21 11.56 49.24
N PHE A 168 2.76 12.20 48.17
CA PHE A 168 3.12 11.84 46.80
C PHE A 168 4.64 11.62 46.63
N THR A 169 5.44 12.36 47.41
CA THR A 169 6.88 12.17 47.56
C THR A 169 7.27 10.79 48.09
N ASP A 170 6.58 10.23 49.09
CA ASP A 170 6.81 8.87 49.61
C ASP A 170 6.44 7.79 48.58
N ALA A 171 5.31 7.95 47.89
CA ALA A 171 4.93 7.06 46.79
C ALA A 171 5.97 7.11 45.65
N TRP A 172 6.47 8.30 45.32
CA TRP A 172 7.49 8.50 44.29
C TRP A 172 8.88 8.01 44.72
N ILE A 173 9.27 8.21 45.99
CA ILE A 173 10.49 7.63 46.57
C ILE A 173 10.40 6.10 46.54
N SER A 174 9.25 5.51 46.88
CA SER A 174 9.06 4.06 46.82
C SER A 174 9.15 3.52 45.39
N PHE A 175 8.64 4.26 44.40
CA PHE A 175 8.73 3.92 42.99
C PHE A 175 10.19 3.97 42.49
N LEU A 176 10.93 5.03 42.82
CA LEU A 176 12.35 5.17 42.46
C LEU A 176 13.23 4.09 43.13
N LEU A 177 12.93 3.72 44.37
CA LEU A 177 13.60 2.60 45.05
C LEU A 177 13.25 1.24 44.41
N LYS A 178 11.99 1.07 43.98
CA LYS A 178 11.52 -0.14 43.29
C LYS A 178 12.23 -0.32 41.94
N GLU A 179 12.32 0.75 41.15
CA GLU A 179 12.88 0.73 39.80
C GLU A 179 14.42 0.69 39.79
N SER A 180 15.07 1.24 40.82
CA SER A 180 16.54 1.21 40.98
C SER A 180 17.09 -0.14 41.48
N SER A 181 16.23 -1.12 41.82
CA SER A 181 16.68 -2.45 42.20
C SER A 181 17.18 -3.24 40.96
N PRO A 182 18.50 -3.52 40.85
CA PRO A 182 19.05 -4.15 39.66
C PRO A 182 19.02 -5.66 39.82
N LEU A 183 17.85 -6.30 39.66
CA LEU A 183 17.81 -7.75 39.49
C LEU A 183 16.55 -8.28 38.77
N ARG A 184 16.30 -7.84 37.52
CA ARG A 184 15.64 -8.66 36.48
C ARG A 184 16.05 -8.21 35.08
N ARG A 185 17.33 -8.39 34.75
CA ARG A 185 17.81 -8.30 33.35
C ARG A 185 18.63 -9.53 33.01
N ASN A 186 17.98 -10.70 32.97
CA ASN A 186 18.41 -11.83 32.15
C ASN A 186 17.43 -13.00 32.21
N ARG A 187 16.52 -13.12 31.23
CA ARG A 187 16.00 -14.41 30.72
C ARG A 187 15.06 -14.21 29.52
N SER A 188 15.62 -13.89 28.36
CA SER A 188 14.98 -14.14 27.06
C SER A 188 15.96 -13.84 25.92
N ALA A 189 17.13 -14.49 25.96
CA ALA A 189 18.07 -14.48 24.85
C ALA A 189 18.86 -15.78 24.77
N VAL A 190 18.19 -16.94 24.87
CA VAL A 190 18.71 -18.24 24.41
C VAL A 190 17.52 -19.16 24.15
N THR A 191 17.13 -19.30 22.88
CA THR A 191 16.72 -20.57 22.26
C THR A 191 16.78 -20.38 20.74
N LEU A 192 17.98 -20.57 20.18
CA LEU A 192 18.18 -21.00 18.80
C LEU A 192 17.83 -22.49 18.73
N SER A 193 16.94 -22.86 17.80
CA SER A 193 16.88 -24.18 17.15
C SER A 193 16.25 -23.94 15.77
N SER A 194 17.04 -23.73 14.70
CA SER A 194 17.66 -24.77 13.89
C SER A 194 16.71 -25.94 13.60
N THR A 195 15.89 -25.79 12.55
CA THR A 195 15.45 -26.91 11.69
C THR A 195 15.31 -26.38 10.26
N GLU A 196 16.44 -26.33 9.57
CA GLU A 196 16.54 -26.23 8.12
C GLU A 196 16.39 -27.65 7.58
N ASN A 197 15.16 -28.01 7.17
CA ASN A 197 14.90 -29.29 6.52
C ASN A 197 14.91 -29.10 5.00
N HIS A 198 16.06 -29.46 4.45
CA HIS A 198 16.29 -29.88 3.07
C HIS A 198 15.24 -30.92 2.65
N ILE A 199 14.50 -30.66 1.56
CA ILE A 199 13.69 -31.66 0.87
C ILE A 199 14.29 -31.81 -0.52
N ASP A 200 15.01 -32.91 -0.71
CA ASP A 200 15.28 -33.49 -2.03
C ASP A 200 14.14 -34.48 -2.35
N LEU A 201 13.47 -34.23 -3.48
CA LEU A 201 12.94 -35.22 -4.43
C LEU A 201 12.28 -34.50 -5.62
#